data_AF-A0AAV4N6A0-F1
#
_entry.id   AF-A0AAV4N6A0-F1
#
_cell.length_a   1.000
_cell.length_b   1.000
_cell.length_c   1.000
_cell.angle_alpha   90.00
_cell.angle_beta   90.00
_cell.angle_gamma   90.00
#
_symmetry.space_group_name_H-M   'P 1'
#
loop_
_entity.id
_entity.type
_entity.pdbx_description
1 polymer ?
#
loop_
_entity_poly.entity_id
_entity_poly.type
_entity_poly.pdbx_seq_one_letter_code
_entity_poly.pdbx_strand_id
1 'polypeptide(L)' 'QKYAMMEIKAVIANILRRFRITSLDPRDKVNVYPSLVLRNVSPLRLRFENR' A
#
# COMPACT_ATOMS: atom_id res chain seq x y z
N GLN A 1 13.98 14.83 0.85
CA GLN A 1 13.85 13.47 0.30
C GLN A 1 14.69 12.38 0.99
N LYS A 2 15.76 12.70 1.75
CA LYS A 2 16.64 11.69 2.38
C LYS A 2 15.94 10.72 3.36
N TYR A 3 14.82 11.13 3.97
CA TYR A 3 14.16 10.34 5.03
C TYR A 3 12.92 9.56 4.57
N ALA A 4 12.19 10.04 3.55
CA ALA A 4 10.93 9.44 3.11
C ALA A 4 11.09 7.95 2.73
N MET A 5 12.17 7.60 2.03
CA MET A 5 12.41 6.21 1.62
C MET A 5 12.78 5.31 2.81
N MET A 6 13.43 5.86 3.84
CA MET A 6 13.78 5.12 5.05
C MET A 6 12.52 4.82 5.87
N GLU A 7 11.66 5.82 6.04
CA GLU A 7 10.40 5.68 6.77
C GLU A 7 9.47 4.66 6.10
N ILE A 8 9.29 4.75 4.77
CA ILE A 8 8.45 3.80 4.02
C ILE A 8 8.98 2.36 4.20
N LYS A 9 10.29 2.15 4.09
CA LYS A 9 10.89 0.82 4.30
C LYS A 9 10.69 0.32 5.73
N ALA A 10 10.90 1.17 6.74
CA ALA A 10 10.74 0.78 8.13
C ALA A 10 9.29 0.37 8.45
N VAL A 11 8.31 1.15 7.96
CA VAL A 11 6.88 0.86 8.13
C VAL A 11 6.50 -0.44 7.41
N ILE A 12 6.84 -0.59 6.13
CA ILE A 12 6.52 -1.80 5.35
C ILE A 12 7.14 -3.04 6.00
N ALA A 13 8.41 -2.95 6.43
CA ALA A 13 9.10 -4.07 7.05
C ALA A 13 8.51 -4.46 8.41
N ASN A 14 7.94 -3.51 9.17
CA ASN A 14 7.24 -3.83 10.41
C ASN A 14 5.92 -4.55 10.13
N ILE A 15 5.13 -4.03 9.19
CA ILE A 15 3.84 -4.59 8.80
C ILE A 15 4.01 -6.03 8.27
N LEU A 16 4.94 -6.26 7.33
CA LEU A 16 5.14 -7.58 6.72
C LEU A 16 5.69 -8.65 7.68
N ARG A 17 6.29 -8.25 8.81
CA ARG A 17 6.75 -9.20 9.84
C ARG A 17 5.62 -9.69 10.73
N ARG A 18 4.60 -8.86 10.95
CA ARG A 18 3.50 -9.12 11.90
C ARG A 18 2.21 -9.56 11.22
N PHE A 19 2.00 -9.14 9.97
CA PHE A 19 0.76 -9.34 9.25
C PHE A 19 0.99 -9.98 7.88
N ARG A 20 0.07 -10.85 7.50
CA ARG A 20 -0.14 -11.28 6.13
C ARG A 20 -1.19 -10.35 5.50
N ILE A 21 -0.84 -9.72 4.39
CA ILE A 21 -1.73 -8.78 3.66
C ILE A 21 -2.18 -9.42 2.36
N THR A 22 -3.48 -9.39 2.08
CA THR A 22 -4.05 -9.79 0.79
C THR A 22 -4.92 -8.68 0.22
N SER A 23 -4.78 -8.39 -1.07
CA SER A 23 -5.68 -7.49 -1.79
C SER A 23 -7.04 -8.16 -1.98
N LEU A 24 -8.10 -7.43 -1.69
CA LEU A 24 -9.47 -7.85 -1.97
C LEU A 24 -9.92 -7.42 -3.38
N ASP A 25 -9.23 -6.42 -3.95
CA ASP A 25 -9.49 -5.95 -5.31
C ASP A 25 -8.53 -6.64 -6.32
N PRO A 26 -9.03 -7.07 -7.48
CA PRO A 26 -8.20 -7.51 -8.61
C PRO A 26 -7.25 -6.41 -9.07
N ARG A 27 -6.07 -6.80 -9.59
CA ARG A 27 -5.04 -5.84 -10.06
C ARG A 27 -5.56 -4.90 -11.14
N ASP A 28 -6.44 -5.38 -12.02
CA ASP A 28 -7.02 -4.57 -13.11
C ASP A 28 -7.97 -3.47 -12.62
N LYS A 29 -8.36 -3.46 -11.33
CA LYS A 29 -9.19 -2.40 -10.74
C LYS A 29 -8.38 -1.27 -10.09
N VAL A 30 -7.05 -1.33 -10.12
CA VAL A 30 -6.18 -0.26 -9.59
C VAL A 30 -6.05 0.86 -10.64
N ASN A 31 -7.14 1.60 -10.83
CA ASN A 31 -7.15 2.77 -11.70
C ASN A 31 -6.47 3.94 -10.98
N VAL A 32 -5.48 4.55 -11.63
CA VAL A 32 -4.70 5.65 -11.08
C VAL A 32 -5.04 6.92 -11.84
N TYR A 33 -5.37 8.00 -11.13
CA TYR A 33 -5.68 9.28 -11.74
C TYR A 33 -4.49 10.23 -11.60
N PRO A 34 -3.95 10.78 -12.70
CA PRO A 34 -2.90 11.78 -12.65
C PRO A 34 -3.54 13.13 -12.24
N SER A 35 -3.46 13.45 -10.95
CA SER A 35 -3.75 14.79 -10.41
C SER A 35 -2.43 15.53 -10.10
N LEU A 36 -2.43 16.51 -9.19
CA LEU A 36 -1.18 17.15 -8.71
C LEU A 36 -0.18 16.11 -8.14
N VAL A 37 -0.71 15.00 -7.60
CA VAL A 37 0.04 13.79 -7.28
C VAL A 37 -0.69 12.56 -7.83
N LEU A 38 0.07 11.52 -8.15
CA LEU A 38 -0.50 10.24 -8.60
C LEU A 38 -1.22 9.56 -7.43
N ARG A 39 -2.52 9.27 -7.60
CA ARG A 39 -3.36 8.63 -6.57
C ARG A 39 -4.35 7.65 -7.18
N ASN A 40 -4.74 6.64 -6.40
CA ASN A 40 -5.80 5.72 -6.83
C ASN A 40 -7.13 6.48 -6.94
N VAL A 41 -7.91 6.16 -7.98
CA VAL A 41 -9.27 6.67 -8.20
C VAL A 41 -10.21 6.19 -7.10
N SER A 42 -10.03 4.95 -6.67
CA SER A 42 -10.84 4.29 -5.64
C SER A 42 -9.96 3.81 -4.48
N PRO A 43 -10.48 3.73 -3.25
CA PRO A 43 -9.74 3.16 -2.12
C PRO A 43 -9.42 1.69 -2.38
N LEU A 44 -8.18 1.29 -2.11
CA LEU A 44 -7.74 -0.11 -2.22
C LEU A 44 -8.16 -0.88 -0.98
N ARG A 45 -8.89 -1.99 -1.16
CA ARG A 45 -9.35 -2.84 -0.07
C ARG A 45 -8.29 -3.89 0.25
N LEU A 46 -7.81 -3.88 1.48
CA LEU A 46 -6.81 -4.80 1.99
C LEU A 46 -7.36 -5.58 3.18
N ARG A 47 -7.01 -6.86 3.27
CA ARG A 47 -7.26 -7.70 4.44
C ARG A 47 -5.95 -7.97 5.17
N PHE A 48 -5.96 -7.80 6.48
CA PHE A 48 -4.83 -8.05 7.38
C PHE A 48 -5.13 -9.26 8.25
N GLU A 49 -4.20 -10.19 8.29
CA GLU A 49 -4.25 -11.39 9.14
C GLU A 49 -2.97 -11.42 9.99
N ASN A 50 -3.08 -11.75 11.28
CA ASN A 50 -1.88 -11.94 12.11
C ASN A 50 -1.08 -13.14 11.58
N ARG A 51 0.25 -13.00 11.57
CA ARG A 51 1.17 -14.09 11.20
C ARG A 51 1.49 -14.98 12.39
#